data_AF-A0A5J6PUH0-F1
#
_entry.id   AF-A0A5J6PUH0-F1
#
_cell.length_a   1.000
_cell.length_b   1.000
_cell.length_c   1.000
_cell.angle_alpha   90.00
_cell.angle_beta   90.00
_cell.angle_gamma   90.00
#
_symmetry.space_group_name_H-M   'P 1'
#
loop_
_entity.id
_entity.type
_entity.pdbx_description
1 polymer ?
#
loop_
_entity_poly.entity_id
_entity_poly.type
_entity_poly.pdbx_seq_one_letter_code
_entity_poly.pdbx_strand_id
1 'polypeptide(L)' 'MPDLDYQNACRQIEELIHYLRQNQSQSCTLADEEDLILTRLADWQTDLKPHHKQAIAAIDEYYRRFLEN' A
#
# COMPACT_ATOMS: atom_id res chain seq x y z
N MET A 1 -8.65 13.65 -17.90
CA MET A 1 -8.66 12.17 -17.84
C MET A 1 -8.27 11.79 -16.43
N PRO A 2 -8.93 10.83 -15.76
CA PRO A 2 -8.45 10.38 -14.46
C PRO A 2 -7.02 9.83 -14.63
N ASP A 3 -6.07 10.34 -13.84
CA ASP A 3 -4.66 9.94 -13.88
C ASP A 3 -4.55 8.41 -13.73
N LEU A 4 -4.05 7.73 -14.76
CA LEU A 4 -3.86 6.27 -14.76
C LEU A 4 -2.95 5.82 -13.60
N ASP A 5 -2.00 6.69 -13.24
CA ASP A 5 -1.11 6.57 -12.08
C ASP A 5 -1.87 6.46 -10.76
N TYR A 6 -2.91 7.28 -10.58
CA TYR A 6 -3.74 7.26 -9.39
C TYR A 6 -4.55 5.96 -9.29
N GLN A 7 -5.13 5.50 -10.40
CA GLN A 7 -5.86 4.24 -10.43
C GLN A 7 -4.94 3.04 -10.15
N ASN A 8 -3.72 3.05 -10.69
CA ASN A 8 -2.73 2.02 -10.41
C ASN A 8 -2.30 2.05 -8.94
N ALA A 9 -2.01 3.22 -8.37
CA ALA A 9 -1.66 3.31 -6.95
C ALA A 9 -2.79 2.83 -6.04
N CYS A 10 -4.06 3.19 -6.29
CA CYS A 10 -5.19 2.66 -5.51
C CYS A 10 -5.23 1.13 -5.57
N ARG A 11 -5.03 0.56 -6.76
CA ARG A 11 -5.03 -0.90 -6.94
C ARG A 11 -3.86 -1.57 -6.24
N GLN A 12 -2.66 -0.98 -6.32
CA GLN A 12 -1.45 -1.46 -5.63
C GLN A 12 -1.62 -1.42 -4.11
N ILE A 13 -2.24 -0.36 -3.56
CA ILE A 13 -2.56 -0.28 -2.13
C ILE A 13 -3.53 -1.40 -1.73
N GLU A 14 -4.63 -1.59 -2.48
CA GLU A 14 -5.61 -2.64 -2.18
C GLU A 14 -4.98 -4.04 -2.22
N GLU A 15 -4.13 -4.31 -3.22
CA GLU A 15 -3.39 -5.58 -3.32
C GLU A 15 -2.41 -5.77 -2.16
N LEU A 16 -1.65 -4.74 -1.77
CA LEU A 16 -0.74 -4.78 -0.62
C LEU A 16 -1.50 -5.07 0.68
N ILE A 17 -2.61 -4.36 0.92
CA ILE A 17 -3.45 -4.56 2.11
C ILE A 17 -4.00 -5.99 2.12
N HIS A 18 -4.46 -6.49 0.98
CA HIS A 18 -5.00 -7.83 0.88
C HIS A 18 -3.93 -8.90 1.07
N TYR A 19 -2.74 -8.70 0.49
CA TYR A 19 -1.60 -9.59 0.62
C TYR A 19 -1.10 -9.63 2.07
N LEU A 20 -0.92 -8.48 2.71
CA LEU A 20 -0.55 -8.38 4.14
C LEU A 20 -1.59 -9.06 5.02
N ARG A 21 -2.89 -8.84 4.80
CA ARG A 21 -3.94 -9.56 5.56
C ARG A 21 -3.94 -11.07 5.34
N GLN A 22 -3.56 -11.54 4.15
CA GLN A 22 -3.48 -12.96 3.85
C GLN A 22 -2.17 -13.61 4.30
N ASN A 23 -1.06 -12.86 4.30
CA ASN A 23 0.27 -13.30 4.69
C ASN A 23 0.65 -12.93 6.11
N GLN A 24 -0.24 -12.27 6.86
CA GLN A 24 -0.12 -11.98 8.29
C GLN A 24 0.30 -13.26 9.00
N SER A 25 1.60 -13.41 9.13
CA SER A 25 2.21 -14.64 9.57
C SER A 25 1.96 -14.70 11.07
N GLN A 26 1.66 -15.90 11.57
CA GLN A 26 1.33 -16.17 12.97
C GLN A 26 2.43 -15.80 13.99
N SER A 27 3.47 -15.09 13.55
CA SER A 27 4.51 -14.51 14.37
C SER A 27 4.04 -13.16 14.92
N CYS A 28 3.60 -13.15 16.18
CA CYS A 28 3.17 -11.95 16.92
C CYS A 28 4.13 -10.75 16.86
N THR A 29 5.39 -10.93 16.47
CA THR A 29 6.40 -9.87 16.37
C THR A 29 6.33 -9.08 15.06
N LEU A 30 5.86 -9.69 13.96
CA LEU A 30 5.68 -8.99 12.67
C LEU A 30 4.33 -8.27 12.58
N ALA A 31 3.33 -8.76 13.35
CA ALA A 31 1.96 -8.27 13.30
C ALA A 31 1.83 -6.77 13.65
N ASP A 32 2.66 -6.24 14.54
CA ASP A 32 2.59 -4.82 14.94
C ASP A 32 3.11 -3.88 13.84
N GLU A 33 4.23 -4.25 13.19
CA GLU A 33 4.74 -3.51 12.03
C GLU A 33 3.81 -3.64 10.82
N GLU A 34 3.27 -4.83 10.57
CA GLU A 34 2.28 -5.06 9.51
C GLU A 34 0.98 -4.27 9.76
N ASP A 35 0.49 -4.17 11.00
CA ASP A 35 -0.70 -3.39 11.35
C ASP A 35 -0.47 -1.88 11.21
N LEU A 36 0.72 -1.40 11.57
CA LEU A 36 1.17 -0.02 11.32
C LEU A 36 1.22 0.28 9.82
N ILE A 37 1.76 -0.62 9.01
CA ILE A 37 1.82 -0.49 7.56
C ILE A 37 0.40 -0.52 6.96
N LEU A 38 -0.45 -1.45 7.39
CA LEU A 38 -1.85 -1.55 6.97
C LEU A 38 -2.64 -0.29 7.29
N THR A 39 -2.51 0.23 8.51
CA THR A 39 -3.17 1.47 8.94
C THR A 39 -2.70 2.66 8.09
N ARG A 40 -1.40 2.74 7.81
CA ARG A 40 -0.81 3.82 7.00
C ARG A 40 -1.23 3.72 5.53
N LEU A 41 -1.35 2.51 4.99
CA LEU A 41 -1.86 2.24 3.64
C LEU A 41 -3.35 2.60 3.53
N ALA A 42 -4.16 2.28 4.54
CA ALA A 42 -5.58 2.61 4.58
C ALA A 42 -5.82 4.14 4.71
N ASP A 43 -5.02 4.81 5.53
CA ASP A 43 -5.02 6.27 5.64
C ASP A 43 -4.63 6.91 4.30
N TRP A 44 -3.55 6.41 3.68
CA TRP A 44 -3.16 6.83 2.34
C TRP A 44 -4.24 6.59 1.31
N GLN A 45 -4.95 5.45 1.30
CA GLN A 45 -6.05 5.20 0.36
C GLN A 45 -7.20 6.20 0.53
N THR A 46 -7.47 6.61 1.77
CA THR A 46 -8.55 7.55 2.11
C THR A 46 -8.17 8.99 1.77
N ASP A 47 -6.91 9.37 1.97
CA ASP A 47 -6.38 10.70 1.67
C ASP A 47 -5.81 10.81 0.24
N LEU A 48 -5.66 9.68 -0.49
CA LEU A 48 -5.07 9.64 -1.82
C LEU A 48 -5.95 10.45 -2.76
N LYS A 49 -5.37 11.55 -3.26
CA LYS A 49 -5.93 12.34 -4.35
C LYS A 49 -5.04 12.18 -5.58
N PRO A 50 -5.59 12.34 -6.79
CA PRO A 50 -4.81 12.30 -8.02
C PRO A 50 -3.70 13.37 -8.07
N HIS A 51 -3.76 14.40 -7.22
CA HIS A 51 -2.70 15.39 -7.07
C HIS A 51 -1.54 14.95 -6.16
N HIS A 52 -1.68 13.88 -5.38
CA HIS A 52 -0.66 13.38 -4.44
C HIS A 52 0.38 12.52 -5.17
N LYS A 53 1.03 13.08 -6.20
CA LYS A 53 2.01 12.37 -7.04
C LYS A 53 3.17 11.78 -6.26
N GLN A 54 3.58 12.43 -5.17
CA GLN A 54 4.66 11.94 -4.31
C GLN A 54 4.23 10.70 -3.51
N ALA A 55 2.97 10.64 -3.06
CA ALA A 55 2.44 9.45 -2.39
C ALA A 55 2.28 8.29 -3.38
N ILE A 56 1.76 8.56 -4.58
CA ILE A 56 1.63 7.58 -5.68
C ILE A 56 3.01 6.99 -6.02
N ALA A 57 4.04 7.82 -6.18
CA ALA A 57 5.39 7.34 -6.46
C ALA A 57 5.99 6.53 -5.31
N ALA A 58 5.74 6.92 -4.05
CA ALA A 58 6.18 6.17 -2.88
C ALA A 58 5.49 4.79 -2.79
N ILE A 59 4.21 4.72 -3.15
CA ILE A 59 3.46 3.45 -3.24
C ILE A 59 4.03 2.55 -4.33
N ASP A 60 4.31 3.09 -5.53
CA ASP A 60 4.88 2.28 -6.62
C ASP A 60 6.25 1.71 -6.25
N GLU A 61 7.13 2.52 -5.63
CA GLU A 61 8.43 2.06 -5.15
C GLU A 61 8.30 1.01 -4.04
N TYR A 62 7.38 1.24 -3.08
CA TYR A 62 7.12 0.29 -2.01
C TYR A 62 6.57 -1.04 -2.55
N TYR A 63 5.61 -0.98 -3.47
CA TYR A 63 5.02 -2.16 -4.12
C TYR A 63 6.05 -2.98 -4.89
N ARG A 64 6.94 -2.33 -5.66
CA ARG A 64 8.04 -3.05 -6.34
C ARG A 64 8.98 -3.72 -5.35
N ARG A 65 9.37 -3.02 -4.28
CA ARG A 65 10.26 -3.56 -3.26
C ARG A 65 9.66 -4.74 -2.50
N PHE A 66 8.33 -4.74 -2.34
CA PHE A 66 7.58 -5.83 -1.72
C PHE A 66 7.40 -7.03 -2.65
N LEU A 67 7.33 -6.82 -3.97
CA LEU A 67 7.25 -7.89 -4.98
C LEU A 67 8.61 -8.48 -5.38
N GLU A 68 9.69 -7.70 -5.32
CA GLU A 68 11.05 -8.17 -5.64
C GLU A 68 11.71 -8.98 -4.50
N ASN A 69 11.07 -9.13 -3.34
CA ASN A 69 11.61 -9.82 -2.17
C ASN A 69 10.71 -10.97 -1.71
#